data_AF-A0A022S1X1-F1
#
_entry.id   AF-A0A022S1X1-F1
#
_cell.length_a   1.000
_cell.length_b   1.000
_cell.length_c   1.000
_cell.angle_alpha   90.00
_cell.angle_beta   90.00
_cell.angle_gamma   90.00
#
_symmetry.space_group_name_H-M   'P 1'
#
loop_
_entity.id
_entity.type
_entity.pdbx_description
1 polymer ?
#
loop_
_entity_poly.entity_id
_entity_poly.type
_entity_poly.pdbx_seq_one_letter_code
_entity_poly.pdbx_strand_id
1 'polypeptide(L)'
;MDQILDYIEGGPKLRKWYGAPDILSKDGIESAENEAPEEDEVKDAVLVTDGDNEIGQMIILSLIVKRIRVKALVKDKRVAMEAFGTYVESMAGDTKDKAFLKKALRGVRAVICPNEGFLYNLESWKGIQHVILLSQLSVYRGSTGIQAVMNSNARKLAEQDENLVKASGVPYSIIRTGVLKDTPGGQQGFCFKEGSAAKGSLSKEDASFICVEALDNVPVKGLVFEVINGEEKVSDWKKCFATLMDMSSGEA
;
A
#
# COMPACT_ATOMS: atom_id res chain seq x y z
N MET A 1 -14.13 -32.18 24.95
CA MET A 1 -13.83 -32.47 23.53
C MET A 1 -12.33 -32.23 23.29
N ASP A 2 -11.49 -32.63 24.25
CA ASP A 2 -10.15 -32.01 24.46
C ASP A 2 -9.01 -33.00 24.32
N GLN A 3 -9.32 -34.29 24.14
CA GLN A 3 -8.31 -35.35 24.09
C GLN A 3 -7.58 -35.38 22.74
N ILE A 4 -8.19 -34.89 21.66
CA ILE A 4 -7.58 -34.84 20.33
C ILE A 4 -6.62 -33.64 20.18
N LEU A 5 -6.94 -32.48 20.77
CA LEU A 5 -6.02 -31.32 20.73
C LEU A 5 -4.74 -31.59 21.53
N ASP A 6 -4.83 -32.27 22.68
CA ASP A 6 -3.66 -32.60 23.51
C ASP A 6 -2.65 -33.53 22.81
N TYR A 7 -3.10 -34.35 21.83
CA TYR A 7 -2.22 -35.18 21.01
C TYR A 7 -1.57 -34.41 19.85
N ILE A 8 -2.22 -33.35 19.36
CA ILE A 8 -1.70 -32.52 18.25
C ILE A 8 -0.74 -31.45 18.78
N GLU A 9 -1.04 -30.85 19.93
CA GLU A 9 -0.26 -29.74 20.51
C GLU A 9 0.83 -30.19 21.49
N GLY A 10 0.94 -31.50 21.75
CA GLY A 10 1.80 -32.04 22.79
C GLY A 10 1.27 -31.65 24.18
N GLY A 11 0.75 -32.62 24.92
CA GLY A 11 0.14 -32.40 26.23
C GLY A 11 1.01 -31.56 27.19
N PRO A 12 0.45 -31.10 28.33
CA PRO A 12 0.95 -29.97 29.13
C PRO A 12 2.45 -29.95 29.49
N LYS A 13 3.10 -31.11 29.53
CA LYS A 13 4.54 -31.25 29.79
C LYS A 13 5.45 -30.77 28.64
N LEU A 14 4.97 -30.86 27.39
CA LEU A 14 5.71 -30.44 26.19
C LEU A 14 5.64 -28.92 25.98
N ARG A 15 4.55 -28.26 26.39
CA ARG A 15 4.32 -26.81 26.23
C ARG A 15 5.43 -25.92 26.81
N LYS A 16 6.07 -26.37 27.90
CA LYS A 16 7.21 -25.67 28.52
C LYS A 16 8.47 -25.63 27.66
N TRP A 17 8.63 -26.52 26.68
CA TRP A 17 9.86 -26.65 25.90
C TRP A 17 9.91 -25.76 24.64
N TYR A 18 8.77 -25.38 24.06
CA TYR A 18 8.70 -24.49 22.89
C TYR A 18 8.14 -23.09 23.20
N GLY A 19 8.00 -22.75 24.49
CA GLY A 19 7.69 -21.39 24.92
C GLY A 19 6.27 -20.90 24.58
N ALA A 20 5.30 -21.82 24.48
CA ALA A 20 3.91 -21.44 24.29
C ALA A 20 3.35 -20.81 25.59
N PRO A 21 2.74 -19.61 25.55
CA PRO A 21 2.16 -18.99 26.73
C PRO A 21 0.93 -19.77 27.22
N ASP A 22 0.73 -19.79 28.55
CA ASP A 22 -0.41 -20.47 29.18
C ASP A 22 -1.73 -19.87 28.68
N ILE A 23 -2.65 -20.74 28.26
CA ILE A 23 -4.00 -20.34 27.83
C ILE A 23 -4.76 -19.89 29.09
N LEU A 24 -4.77 -18.58 29.33
CA LEU A 24 -5.55 -17.97 30.40
C LEU A 24 -7.05 -18.16 30.14
N SER A 25 -7.74 -18.66 31.16
CA SER A 25 -9.19 -18.80 31.16
C SER A 25 -9.85 -17.44 31.02
N LYS A 26 -10.78 -17.36 30.07
CA LYS A 26 -11.55 -16.18 29.73
C LYS A 26 -12.56 -15.89 30.83
N ASP A 27 -12.20 -15.05 31.80
CA ASP A 27 -13.17 -14.32 32.63
C ASP A 27 -12.58 -12.98 33.10
N GLY A 28 -13.22 -11.90 32.61
CA GLY A 28 -13.31 -10.56 33.21
C GLY A 28 -12.03 -9.87 33.71
N ILE A 29 -11.35 -9.13 32.83
CA ILE A 29 -10.59 -7.93 33.25
C ILE A 29 -10.79 -6.84 32.18
N GLU A 30 -11.66 -5.87 32.47
CA GLU A 30 -11.56 -4.52 31.89
C GLU A 30 -10.16 -3.98 32.23
N SER A 31 -9.27 -4.01 31.25
CA SER A 31 -7.90 -3.55 31.41
C SER A 31 -7.80 -2.17 30.79
N ALA A 32 -7.65 -1.17 31.66
CA ALA A 32 -7.35 0.20 31.31
C ALA A 32 -6.27 0.27 30.22
N GLU A 33 -6.54 1.06 29.19
CA GLU A 33 -5.61 1.40 28.12
C GLU A 33 -4.44 2.18 28.73
N ASN A 34 -3.38 1.46 29.12
CA ASN A 34 -2.07 2.08 29.34
C ASN A 34 -1.51 2.45 27.96
N GLU A 35 -1.69 3.71 27.56
CA GLU A 35 -0.93 4.33 26.47
C GLU A 35 0.56 4.32 26.86
N ALA A 36 1.28 3.30 26.42
CA ALA A 36 2.74 3.32 26.43
C ALA A 36 3.23 4.45 25.50
N PRO A 37 4.32 5.17 25.85
CA PRO A 37 4.83 6.26 25.04
C PRO A 37 5.20 5.77 23.63
N GLU A 38 4.77 6.51 22.60
CA GLU A 38 4.90 6.22 21.16
C GLU A 38 6.35 6.20 20.62
N GLU A 39 7.38 6.21 21.47
CA GLU A 39 8.75 6.57 21.08
C GLU A 39 9.67 5.38 20.75
N ASP A 40 9.32 4.13 21.06
CA ASP A 40 10.20 2.97 20.87
C ASP A 40 9.61 1.82 20.01
N GLU A 41 8.48 2.01 19.34
CA GLU A 41 8.00 1.00 18.39
C GLU A 41 8.85 0.98 17.11
N VAL A 42 9.41 -0.18 16.79
CA VAL A 42 10.11 -0.43 15.52
C VAL A 42 9.13 -0.20 14.36
N LYS A 43 9.42 0.82 13.55
CA LYS A 43 8.63 1.16 12.35
C LYS A 43 9.16 0.36 11.18
N ASP A 44 8.65 -0.85 11.00
CA ASP A 44 9.05 -1.76 9.92
C ASP A 44 7.89 -2.21 9.03
N ALA A 45 6.65 -1.81 9.30
CA ALA A 45 5.50 -2.26 8.52
C ALA A 45 5.23 -1.39 7.27
N VAL A 46 4.67 -2.00 6.23
CA VAL A 46 4.09 -1.30 5.08
C VAL A 46 2.56 -1.39 5.16
N LEU A 47 1.88 -0.25 5.06
CA LEU A 47 0.42 -0.18 5.03
C LEU A 47 -0.10 -0.11 3.58
N VAL A 48 -1.06 -0.97 3.24
CA VAL A 48 -1.81 -0.91 1.97
C VAL A 48 -3.24 -0.43 2.24
N THR A 49 -3.69 0.67 1.62
CA THR A 49 -4.92 1.40 2.06
C THR A 49 -6.25 0.88 1.49
N ASP A 50 -6.22 0.02 0.47
CA ASP A 50 -7.40 -0.67 -0.09
C ASP A 50 -7.00 -2.09 -0.50
N GLY A 51 -6.53 -2.86 0.49
CA GLY A 51 -5.90 -4.16 0.30
C GLY A 51 -6.78 -5.24 -0.33
N ASP A 52 -8.10 -5.04 -0.29
CA ASP A 52 -9.06 -5.99 -0.89
C ASP A 52 -9.28 -5.77 -2.38
N ASN A 53 -8.84 -4.65 -2.96
CA ASN A 53 -8.92 -4.46 -4.40
C ASN A 53 -7.85 -5.27 -5.12
N GLU A 54 -8.06 -5.58 -6.40
CA GLU A 54 -7.17 -6.46 -7.17
C GLU A 54 -5.69 -6.06 -7.14
N ILE A 55 -5.38 -4.78 -7.32
CA ILE A 55 -4.00 -4.26 -7.28
C ILE A 55 -3.43 -4.34 -5.85
N GLY A 56 -4.24 -4.01 -4.84
CA GLY A 56 -3.91 -4.11 -3.43
C GLY A 56 -3.55 -5.53 -3.04
N GLN A 57 -4.31 -6.52 -3.50
CA GLN A 57 -4.01 -7.93 -3.28
C GLN A 57 -2.69 -8.33 -3.95
N MET A 58 -2.43 -7.90 -5.20
CA MET A 58 -1.17 -8.18 -5.90
C MET A 58 0.04 -7.56 -5.18
N ILE A 59 -0.09 -6.34 -4.67
CA ILE A 59 0.94 -5.66 -3.86
C ILE A 59 1.17 -6.43 -2.56
N ILE A 60 0.11 -6.80 -1.83
CA ILE A 60 0.19 -7.56 -0.59
C ILE A 60 0.93 -8.88 -0.81
N LEU A 61 0.56 -9.65 -1.83
CA LEU A 61 1.22 -10.92 -2.16
C LEU A 61 2.71 -10.72 -2.44
N SER A 62 3.07 -9.68 -3.20
CA SER A 62 4.46 -9.35 -3.49
C SER A 62 5.25 -8.98 -2.23
N LEU A 63 4.66 -8.20 -1.32
CA LEU A 63 5.27 -7.82 -0.05
C LEU A 63 5.46 -9.04 0.89
N ILE A 64 4.51 -9.98 0.91
CA ILE A 64 4.64 -11.25 1.66
C ILE A 64 5.82 -12.05 1.14
N VAL A 65 5.97 -12.18 -0.19
CA VAL A 65 7.10 -12.89 -0.81
C VAL A 65 8.43 -12.20 -0.47
N LYS A 66 8.46 -10.86 -0.43
CA LYS A 66 9.62 -10.07 0.03
C LYS A 66 9.84 -10.13 1.56
N ARG A 67 9.02 -10.87 2.32
CA ARG A 67 9.06 -11.00 3.79
C ARG A 67 8.95 -9.65 4.52
N ILE A 68 8.21 -8.72 3.92
CA ILE A 68 7.95 -7.42 4.51
C ILE A 68 6.71 -7.54 5.39
N ARG A 69 6.75 -6.97 6.61
CA ARG A 69 5.57 -6.91 7.47
C ARG A 69 4.50 -6.03 6.82
N VAL A 70 3.32 -6.61 6.58
CA VAL A 70 2.22 -5.91 5.91
C VAL A 70 1.07 -5.64 6.87
N LYS A 71 0.57 -4.41 6.85
CA LYS A 71 -0.74 -4.04 7.37
C LYS A 71 -1.63 -3.69 6.18
N ALA A 72 -2.89 -4.07 6.21
CA ALA A 72 -3.82 -3.78 5.11
C ALA A 72 -5.13 -3.22 5.66
N LEU A 73 -5.57 -2.09 5.09
CA LEU A 73 -6.93 -1.61 5.25
C LEU A 73 -7.82 -2.38 4.28
N VAL A 74 -8.85 -3.00 4.81
CA VAL A 74 -9.74 -3.92 4.10
C VAL A 74 -11.18 -3.60 4.43
N LYS A 75 -12.09 -3.89 3.51
CA LYS A 75 -13.54 -3.76 3.72
C LYS A 75 -14.05 -4.89 4.60
N ASP A 76 -13.57 -6.11 4.37
CA ASP A 76 -13.96 -7.29 5.16
C ASP A 76 -12.74 -8.00 5.73
N LYS A 77 -12.55 -7.86 7.05
CA LYS A 77 -11.44 -8.48 7.78
C LYS A 77 -11.47 -10.02 7.71
N ARG A 78 -12.65 -10.66 7.63
CA ARG A 78 -12.73 -12.12 7.52
C ARG A 78 -12.26 -12.60 6.16
N VAL A 79 -12.72 -11.97 5.08
CA VAL A 79 -12.29 -12.30 3.71
C VAL A 79 -10.79 -12.13 3.57
N ALA A 80 -10.24 -11.02 4.07
CA ALA A 80 -8.81 -10.77 4.07
C ALA A 80 -8.03 -11.82 4.88
N MET A 81 -8.56 -12.26 6.03
CA MET A 81 -7.95 -13.32 6.84
C MET A 81 -7.99 -14.69 6.15
N GLU A 82 -9.07 -15.00 5.42
CA GLU A 82 -9.16 -16.22 4.63
C GLU A 82 -8.17 -16.22 3.44
N ALA A 83 -7.97 -15.06 2.82
CA ALA A 83 -7.05 -14.90 1.67
C ALA A 83 -5.57 -14.87 2.07
N PHE A 84 -5.22 -14.10 3.11
CA PHE A 84 -3.83 -13.81 3.47
C PHE A 84 -3.39 -14.42 4.80
N GLY A 85 -4.30 -14.97 5.60
CA GLY A 85 -3.98 -15.53 6.90
C GLY A 85 -3.29 -14.55 7.84
N THR A 86 -2.40 -15.07 8.68
CA THR A 86 -1.62 -14.28 9.65
C THR A 86 -0.43 -13.53 9.04
N TYR A 87 -0.18 -13.67 7.73
CA TYR A 87 0.90 -12.96 7.04
C TYR A 87 0.63 -11.45 6.91
N VAL A 88 -0.63 -11.04 7.05
CA VAL A 88 -1.07 -9.64 6.92
C VAL A 88 -1.90 -9.23 8.12
N GLU A 89 -1.54 -8.12 8.74
CA GLU A 89 -2.35 -7.49 9.78
C GLU A 89 -3.52 -6.73 9.12
N SER A 90 -4.62 -7.44 8.90
CA SER A 90 -5.81 -6.92 8.25
C SER A 90 -6.69 -6.10 9.21
N MET A 91 -7.07 -4.90 8.80
CA MET A 91 -7.82 -3.93 9.59
C MET A 91 -9.02 -3.43 8.80
N ALA A 92 -10.23 -3.68 9.32
CA ALA A 92 -11.46 -3.11 8.80
C ALA A 92 -11.99 -2.06 9.78
N GLY A 93 -12.40 -0.91 9.26
CA GLY A 93 -12.89 0.22 10.04
C GLY A 93 -13.22 1.40 9.14
N ASP A 94 -13.84 2.43 9.72
CA ASP A 94 -14.15 3.66 8.98
C ASP A 94 -12.87 4.48 8.79
N THR A 95 -12.53 4.81 7.54
CA THR A 95 -11.38 5.67 7.23
C THR A 95 -11.60 7.12 7.67
N LYS A 96 -12.80 7.50 8.12
CA LYS A 96 -13.10 8.78 8.78
C LYS A 96 -12.83 8.76 10.28
N ASP A 97 -12.67 7.59 10.88
CA ASP A 97 -12.34 7.45 12.30
C ASP A 97 -10.84 7.69 12.52
N LYS A 98 -10.54 8.80 13.21
CA LYS A 98 -9.16 9.19 13.54
C LYS A 98 -8.47 8.18 14.44
N ALA A 99 -9.18 7.55 15.38
CA ALA A 99 -8.61 6.55 16.27
C ALA A 99 -8.23 5.28 15.49
N PHE A 100 -9.09 4.87 14.55
CA PHE A 100 -8.81 3.79 13.62
C PHE A 100 -7.57 4.08 12.77
N LEU A 101 -7.49 5.25 12.14
CA LEU A 101 -6.33 5.63 11.32
C LEU A 101 -5.04 5.71 12.15
N LYS A 102 -5.10 6.27 13.37
CA LYS A 102 -3.94 6.31 14.28
C LYS A 102 -3.43 4.90 14.58
N LYS A 103 -4.33 3.96 14.87
CA LYS A 103 -4.00 2.55 15.08
C LYS A 103 -3.44 1.88 13.82
N ALA A 104 -4.00 2.21 12.65
CA ALA A 104 -3.53 1.66 11.38
C ALA A 104 -2.09 2.06 11.07
N LEU A 105 -1.75 3.34 11.29
CA LEU A 105 -0.44 3.91 11.01
C LEU A 105 0.63 3.59 12.07
N ARG A 106 0.23 3.06 13.22
CA ARG A 106 1.18 2.63 14.25
C ARG A 106 2.14 1.54 13.73
N GLY A 107 3.44 1.76 13.90
CA GLY A 107 4.52 0.88 13.41
C GLY A 107 4.74 0.92 11.88
N VAL A 108 4.07 1.82 11.14
CA VAL A 108 4.18 1.90 9.68
C VAL A 108 5.33 2.80 9.27
N ARG A 109 6.21 2.30 8.40
CA ARG A 109 7.30 3.07 7.77
C ARG A 109 6.91 3.61 6.40
N ALA A 110 6.04 2.92 5.66
CA ALA A 110 5.64 3.32 4.32
C ALA A 110 4.18 2.99 4.05
N VAL A 111 3.53 3.81 3.23
CA VAL A 111 2.14 3.65 2.83
C VAL A 111 2.08 3.47 1.32
N ILE A 112 1.40 2.43 0.84
CA ILE A 112 1.13 2.19 -0.57
C ILE A 112 -0.38 2.31 -0.83
N CYS A 113 -0.73 3.23 -1.71
CA CYS A 113 -2.10 3.50 -2.14
C CYS A 113 -2.29 2.93 -3.54
N PRO A 114 -2.95 1.76 -3.67
CA PRO A 114 -3.16 1.11 -4.97
C PRO A 114 -4.18 1.84 -5.86
N ASN A 115 -4.89 2.83 -5.31
CA ASN A 115 -5.91 3.63 -5.97
C ASN A 115 -6.17 4.94 -5.21
N GLU A 116 -6.98 5.83 -5.79
CA GLU A 116 -7.32 7.11 -5.22
C GLU A 116 -8.56 7.06 -4.30
N GLY A 117 -8.69 8.06 -3.44
CA GLY A 117 -9.80 8.25 -2.51
C GLY A 117 -9.57 7.64 -1.12
N PHE A 118 -8.35 7.25 -0.76
CA PHE A 118 -8.05 6.60 0.52
C PHE A 118 -7.16 7.42 1.46
N LEU A 119 -6.66 8.58 1.01
CA LEU A 119 -5.73 9.39 1.79
C LEU A 119 -6.34 10.65 2.45
N TYR A 120 -7.54 11.06 2.04
CA TYR A 120 -8.15 12.35 2.40
C TYR A 120 -8.37 12.62 3.90
N ASN A 121 -8.28 11.61 4.77
CA ASN A 121 -8.43 11.74 6.22
C ASN A 121 -7.12 11.52 7.01
N LEU A 122 -6.00 11.27 6.33
CA LEU A 122 -4.70 11.14 7.02
C LEU A 122 -4.18 12.52 7.41
N GLU A 123 -4.41 12.88 8.67
CA GLU A 123 -3.94 14.15 9.24
C GLU A 123 -2.52 14.06 9.81
N SER A 124 -2.03 12.85 10.17
CA SER A 124 -0.70 12.66 10.77
C SER A 124 0.15 11.72 9.93
N TRP A 125 1.27 12.25 9.43
CA TRP A 125 2.28 11.52 8.67
C TRP A 125 3.51 11.17 9.51
N LYS A 126 3.43 11.37 10.84
CA LYS A 126 4.58 11.29 11.75
C LYS A 126 5.21 9.90 11.71
N GLY A 127 6.47 9.84 11.27
CA GLY A 127 7.26 8.61 11.24
C GLY A 127 7.09 7.77 9.97
N ILE A 128 6.21 8.17 9.05
CA ILE A 128 6.18 7.61 7.71
C ILE A 128 7.40 8.17 6.96
N GLN A 129 8.12 7.29 6.28
CA GLN A 129 9.35 7.58 5.56
C GLN A 129 9.11 7.63 4.05
N HIS A 130 8.04 6.98 3.55
CA HIS A 130 7.72 6.98 2.13
C HIS A 130 6.22 6.76 1.86
N VAL A 131 5.65 7.53 0.94
CA VAL A 131 4.28 7.36 0.45
C VAL A 131 4.28 7.06 -1.04
N ILE A 132 3.68 5.95 -1.44
CA ILE A 132 3.58 5.53 -2.84
C ILE A 132 2.12 5.61 -3.25
N LEU A 133 1.81 6.42 -4.25
CA LEU A 133 0.44 6.63 -4.74
C LEU A 133 0.35 6.23 -6.21
N LEU A 134 -0.49 5.25 -6.51
CA LEU A 134 -0.92 4.97 -7.86
C LEU A 134 -2.05 5.93 -8.25
N SER A 135 -1.90 6.65 -9.36
CA SER A 135 -2.88 7.63 -9.81
C SER A 135 -3.17 7.52 -11.31
N GLN A 136 -4.43 7.68 -11.70
CA GLN A 136 -4.88 7.80 -13.08
C GLN A 136 -5.24 9.26 -13.45
N LEU A 137 -4.72 10.25 -12.72
CA LEU A 137 -5.05 11.66 -12.94
C LEU A 137 -4.83 12.12 -14.40
N SER A 138 -3.77 11.64 -15.07
CA SER A 138 -3.50 11.94 -16.48
C SER A 138 -4.58 11.40 -17.42
N VAL A 139 -5.15 10.22 -17.14
CA VAL A 139 -6.30 9.65 -17.88
C VAL A 139 -7.52 10.55 -17.72
N TYR A 140 -7.81 10.97 -16.48
CA TYR A 140 -8.99 11.78 -16.20
C TYR A 140 -8.90 13.18 -16.81
N ARG A 141 -7.71 13.79 -16.81
CA ARG A 141 -7.45 15.08 -17.46
C ARG A 141 -7.51 15.00 -18.99
N GLY A 142 -7.13 13.87 -19.58
CA GLY A 142 -7.23 13.62 -21.01
C GLY A 142 -8.65 13.31 -21.50
N SER A 143 -9.59 13.01 -20.59
CA SER A 143 -10.97 12.68 -20.96
C SER A 143 -11.77 13.90 -21.45
N THR A 144 -12.66 13.71 -22.42
CA THR A 144 -13.45 14.79 -23.05
C THR A 144 -14.94 14.42 -23.14
N GLY A 145 -15.81 15.41 -23.38
CA GLY A 145 -17.25 15.21 -23.54
C GLY A 145 -17.91 14.50 -22.35
N ILE A 146 -18.73 13.49 -22.64
CA ILE A 146 -19.47 12.72 -21.62
C ILE A 146 -18.52 11.96 -20.67
N GLN A 147 -17.35 11.50 -21.16
CA GLN A 147 -16.36 10.81 -20.32
C GLN A 147 -15.79 11.74 -19.25
N ALA A 148 -15.56 13.03 -19.56
CA ALA A 148 -15.11 14.01 -18.57
C ALA A 148 -16.13 14.23 -17.45
N VAL A 149 -17.43 14.20 -17.78
CA VAL A 149 -18.50 14.30 -16.78
C VAL A 149 -18.52 13.06 -15.89
N MET A 150 -18.44 11.86 -16.47
CA MET A 150 -18.39 10.59 -15.74
C MET A 150 -17.18 10.49 -14.81
N ASN A 151 -16.02 10.98 -15.25
CA ASN A 151 -14.76 10.90 -14.50
C ASN A 151 -14.55 12.08 -13.53
N SER A 152 -15.49 13.02 -13.44
CA SER A 152 -15.29 14.26 -12.67
C SER A 152 -15.01 14.03 -11.18
N ASN A 153 -15.68 13.04 -10.56
CA ASN A 153 -15.44 12.69 -9.16
C ASN A 153 -14.10 11.98 -8.97
N ALA A 154 -13.77 10.99 -9.81
CA ALA A 154 -12.49 10.30 -9.77
C ALA A 154 -11.32 11.27 -9.98
N ARG A 155 -11.47 12.23 -10.90
CA ARG A 155 -10.53 13.33 -11.10
C ARG A 155 -10.30 14.15 -9.84
N LYS A 156 -11.38 14.57 -9.17
CA LYS A 156 -11.28 15.36 -7.93
C LYS A 156 -10.56 14.58 -6.84
N LEU A 157 -10.87 13.30 -6.66
CA LEU A 157 -10.21 12.43 -5.68
C LEU A 157 -8.71 12.30 -5.99
N ALA A 158 -8.35 12.05 -7.25
CA ALA A 158 -6.95 11.97 -7.66
C ALA A 158 -6.19 13.29 -7.45
N GLU A 159 -6.82 14.43 -7.76
CA GLU A 159 -6.24 15.76 -7.50
C GLU A 159 -6.06 16.01 -6.00
N GLN A 160 -7.03 15.62 -5.17
CA GLN A 160 -6.96 15.74 -3.72
C GLN A 160 -5.86 14.89 -3.11
N ASP A 161 -5.81 13.59 -3.45
CA ASP A 161 -4.81 12.66 -2.93
C ASP A 161 -3.39 13.06 -3.33
N GLU A 162 -3.16 13.40 -4.60
CA GLU A 162 -1.85 13.89 -5.04
C GLU A 162 -1.40 15.15 -4.29
N ASN A 163 -2.32 16.11 -4.10
CA ASN A 163 -2.01 17.36 -3.39
C ASN A 163 -1.70 17.11 -1.92
N LEU A 164 -2.44 16.20 -1.30
CA LEU A 164 -2.26 15.84 0.10
C LEU A 164 -0.93 15.09 0.30
N VAL A 165 -0.56 14.17 -0.59
CA VAL A 165 0.75 13.52 -0.58
C VAL A 165 1.88 14.55 -0.74
N LYS A 166 1.76 15.47 -1.68
CA LYS A 166 2.76 16.55 -1.89
C LYS A 166 2.88 17.48 -0.68
N ALA A 167 1.77 17.77 0.00
CA ALA A 167 1.73 18.64 1.17
C ALA A 167 2.14 17.93 2.48
N SER A 168 2.27 16.60 2.47
CA SER A 168 2.54 15.80 3.68
C SER A 168 3.91 16.06 4.33
N GLY A 169 4.87 16.58 3.56
CA GLY A 169 6.27 16.71 3.99
C GLY A 169 7.03 15.38 4.06
N VAL A 170 6.42 14.28 3.63
CA VAL A 170 7.05 12.95 3.56
C VAL A 170 7.57 12.71 2.14
N PRO A 171 8.74 12.06 1.95
CA PRO A 171 9.14 11.52 0.66
C PRO A 171 8.00 10.74 -0.02
N TYR A 172 7.81 10.96 -1.31
CA TYR A 172 6.70 10.31 -2.02
C TYR A 172 7.05 9.91 -3.45
N SER A 173 6.37 8.87 -3.94
CA SER A 173 6.36 8.47 -5.35
C SER A 173 4.93 8.44 -5.86
N ILE A 174 4.56 9.41 -6.71
CA ILE A 174 3.27 9.44 -7.40
C ILE A 174 3.48 8.82 -8.79
N ILE A 175 2.91 7.63 -8.97
CA ILE A 175 3.01 6.83 -10.19
C ILE A 175 1.75 7.07 -11.00
N ARG A 176 1.84 7.93 -12.02
CA ARG A 176 0.70 8.24 -12.89
C ARG A 176 0.59 7.20 -14.00
N THR A 177 -0.46 6.41 -14.01
CA THR A 177 -0.62 5.34 -15.00
C THR A 177 -1.58 5.73 -16.12
N GLY A 178 -1.45 5.01 -17.23
CA GLY A 178 -2.51 4.94 -18.22
C GLY A 178 -3.77 4.21 -17.72
N VAL A 179 -4.64 3.85 -18.67
CA VAL A 179 -5.80 3.01 -18.38
C VAL A 179 -5.34 1.65 -17.87
N LEU A 180 -5.75 1.27 -16.66
CA LEU A 180 -5.41 -0.01 -16.06
C LEU A 180 -6.15 -1.16 -16.75
N LYS A 181 -5.45 -2.26 -17.01
CA LYS A 181 -5.98 -3.43 -17.74
C LYS A 181 -5.73 -4.73 -17.00
N ASP A 182 -6.70 -5.64 -17.11
CA ASP A 182 -6.68 -6.99 -16.54
C ASP A 182 -5.94 -7.93 -17.50
N THR A 183 -4.64 -7.72 -17.62
CA THR A 183 -3.75 -8.51 -18.48
C THR A 183 -2.51 -8.93 -17.68
N PRO A 184 -1.88 -10.07 -18.01
CA PRO A 184 -0.64 -10.48 -17.38
C PRO A 184 0.45 -9.40 -17.52
N GLY A 185 1.20 -9.18 -16.44
CA GLY A 185 2.37 -8.31 -16.41
C GLY A 185 3.59 -8.93 -17.09
N GLY A 186 4.63 -8.13 -17.27
CA GLY A 186 5.92 -8.56 -17.84
C GLY A 186 5.88 -8.99 -19.31
N GLN A 187 4.75 -8.87 -19.99
CA GLN A 187 4.61 -9.20 -21.42
C GLN A 187 5.18 -8.11 -22.33
N GLN A 188 5.09 -6.86 -21.87
CA GLN A 188 5.55 -5.67 -22.58
C GLN A 188 6.57 -4.92 -21.72
N GLY A 189 7.34 -4.03 -22.35
CA GLY A 189 8.17 -3.08 -21.64
C GLY A 189 7.34 -1.92 -21.08
N PHE A 190 8.02 -0.82 -20.81
CA PHE A 190 7.47 0.40 -20.23
C PHE A 190 7.67 1.59 -21.17
N CYS A 191 7.00 2.69 -20.87
CA CYS A 191 7.27 4.00 -21.44
C CYS A 191 6.99 5.03 -20.34
N PHE A 192 8.01 5.82 -20.02
CA PHE A 192 7.95 6.82 -18.93
C PHE A 192 7.84 8.26 -19.43
N LYS A 193 7.46 8.45 -20.70
CA LYS A 193 7.38 9.78 -21.32
C LYS A 193 6.21 10.58 -20.74
N GLU A 194 6.44 11.87 -20.49
CA GLU A 194 5.37 12.78 -20.09
C GLU A 194 4.26 12.84 -21.17
N GLY A 195 3.00 12.82 -20.72
CA GLY A 195 1.80 12.80 -21.55
C GLY A 195 1.43 11.42 -22.08
N SER A 196 2.23 10.38 -21.82
CA SER A 196 1.93 9.01 -22.26
C SER A 196 0.75 8.40 -21.50
N ALA A 197 0.62 8.69 -20.20
CA ALA A 197 -0.45 8.14 -19.37
C ALA A 197 -1.84 8.61 -19.82
N ALA A 198 -1.96 9.79 -20.42
CA ALA A 198 -3.25 10.28 -20.93
C ALA A 198 -3.80 9.45 -22.12
N LYS A 199 -2.96 8.66 -22.80
CA LYS A 199 -3.30 7.98 -24.06
C LYS A 199 -3.02 6.48 -24.08
N GLY A 200 -2.20 5.99 -23.15
CA GLY A 200 -1.81 4.58 -23.08
C GLY A 200 -2.54 3.78 -22.02
N SER A 201 -2.08 2.55 -21.85
CA SER A 201 -2.57 1.60 -20.85
C SER A 201 -1.42 0.93 -20.11
N LEU A 202 -1.70 0.46 -18.90
CA LEU A 202 -0.76 -0.32 -18.09
C LEU A 202 -1.49 -1.54 -17.53
N SER A 203 -0.86 -2.71 -17.54
CA SER A 203 -1.42 -3.88 -16.86
C SER A 203 -1.49 -3.63 -15.35
N LYS A 204 -2.52 -4.16 -14.69
CA LYS A 204 -2.64 -4.06 -13.22
C LYS A 204 -1.48 -4.74 -12.51
N GLU A 205 -1.00 -5.85 -13.04
CA GLU A 205 0.16 -6.58 -12.51
C GLU A 205 1.43 -5.72 -12.59
N ASP A 206 1.72 -5.08 -13.73
CA ASP A 206 2.88 -4.18 -13.86
C ASP A 206 2.74 -2.94 -12.96
N ALA A 207 1.53 -2.38 -12.84
CA ALA A 207 1.25 -1.28 -11.92
C ALA A 207 1.57 -1.66 -10.47
N SER A 208 1.09 -2.84 -10.04
CA SER A 208 1.36 -3.38 -8.70
C SER A 208 2.86 -3.60 -8.47
N PHE A 209 3.57 -4.09 -9.48
CA PHE A 209 4.99 -4.37 -9.42
C PHE A 209 5.81 -3.07 -9.28
N ILE A 210 5.51 -2.03 -10.05
CA ILE A 210 6.18 -0.72 -9.93
C ILE A 210 5.94 -0.11 -8.54
N CYS A 211 4.73 -0.22 -7.98
CA CYS A 211 4.45 0.24 -6.62
C CYS A 211 5.35 -0.43 -5.59
N VAL A 212 5.60 -1.74 -5.73
CA VAL A 212 6.47 -2.49 -4.81
C VAL A 212 7.94 -2.14 -5.03
N GLU A 213 8.39 -1.94 -6.27
CA GLU A 213 9.76 -1.51 -6.57
C GLU A 213 10.05 -0.08 -6.09
N ALA A 214 9.04 0.79 -6.07
CA ALA A 214 9.18 2.14 -5.51
C ALA A 214 9.58 2.13 -4.03
N LEU A 215 9.17 1.12 -3.25
CA LEU A 215 9.42 1.02 -1.81
C LEU A 215 10.91 1.05 -1.44
N ASP A 216 11.76 0.50 -2.30
CA ASP A 216 13.21 0.45 -2.11
C ASP A 216 13.93 1.66 -2.76
N ASN A 217 13.17 2.56 -3.40
CA ASN A 217 13.67 3.69 -4.20
C ASN A 217 13.06 5.02 -3.74
N VAL A 218 13.28 5.35 -2.46
CA VAL A 218 12.73 6.55 -1.81
C VAL A 218 13.38 7.84 -2.35
N PRO A 219 12.62 8.79 -2.93
CA PRO A 219 13.16 10.04 -3.45
C PRO A 219 13.36 11.10 -2.35
N VAL A 220 14.35 11.98 -2.50
CA VAL A 220 14.67 13.00 -1.47
C VAL A 220 13.63 14.13 -1.39
N LYS A 221 13.11 14.60 -2.54
CA LYS A 221 12.17 15.74 -2.63
C LYS A 221 10.75 15.35 -3.04
N GLY A 222 10.53 14.07 -3.33
CA GLY A 222 9.33 13.56 -4.01
C GLY A 222 9.56 13.30 -5.50
N LEU A 223 8.88 12.30 -6.05
CA LEU A 223 8.96 11.90 -7.45
C LEU A 223 7.54 11.77 -8.01
N VAL A 224 7.30 12.38 -9.18
CA VAL A 224 6.08 12.20 -9.97
C VAL A 224 6.51 11.78 -11.35
N PHE A 225 5.99 10.67 -11.86
CA PHE A 225 6.29 10.21 -13.22
C PHE A 225 5.08 9.52 -13.84
N GLU A 226 5.04 9.52 -15.17
CA GLU A 226 4.02 8.78 -15.92
C GLU A 226 4.56 7.43 -16.36
N VAL A 227 3.69 6.43 -16.45
CA VAL A 227 4.05 5.10 -16.94
C VAL A 227 2.89 4.41 -17.66
N ILE A 228 3.21 3.81 -18.80
CA ILE A 228 2.35 2.89 -19.56
C ILE A 228 3.18 1.68 -20.01
N ASN A 229 2.52 0.62 -20.47
CA ASN A 229 3.24 -0.43 -21.20
C ASN A 229 3.74 0.12 -22.54
N GLY A 230 4.96 -0.29 -22.92
CA GLY A 230 5.68 0.16 -24.10
C GLY A 230 6.80 -0.81 -24.48
N GLU A 231 7.90 -0.26 -25.01
CA GLU A 231 9.02 -1.07 -25.55
C GLU A 231 10.22 -1.13 -24.61
N GLU A 232 10.33 -0.23 -23.63
CA GLU A 232 11.51 -0.12 -22.77
C GLU A 232 11.57 -1.28 -21.77
N LYS A 233 12.59 -2.13 -21.87
CA LYS A 233 12.81 -3.23 -20.93
C LYS A 233 13.62 -2.74 -19.74
N VAL A 234 13.03 -2.79 -18.55
CA VAL A 234 13.70 -2.41 -17.30
C VAL A 234 14.19 -3.68 -16.59
N SER A 235 15.51 -3.88 -16.56
CA SER A 235 16.15 -4.99 -15.83
C SER A 235 16.71 -4.56 -14.46
N ASP A 236 17.01 -3.27 -14.29
CA ASP A 236 17.53 -2.68 -13.05
C ASP A 236 16.61 -1.52 -12.64
N TRP A 237 15.68 -1.82 -11.72
CA TRP A 237 14.72 -0.85 -11.23
C TRP A 237 15.38 0.25 -10.40
N LYS A 238 16.45 -0.06 -9.66
CA LYS A 238 17.18 0.96 -8.90
C LYS A 238 17.77 2.03 -9.82
N LYS A 239 18.38 1.59 -10.93
CA LYS A 239 18.88 2.51 -11.96
C LYS A 239 17.76 3.26 -12.67
N CYS A 240 16.66 2.59 -12.97
CA CYS A 240 15.48 3.22 -13.59
C CYS A 240 14.94 4.36 -12.71
N PHE A 241 14.67 4.09 -11.43
CA PHE A 241 14.19 5.12 -10.49
C PHE A 241 15.20 6.25 -10.29
N ALA A 242 16.50 5.96 -10.19
CA ALA A 242 17.53 7.01 -10.12
C ALA A 242 17.47 7.95 -11.34
N THR A 243 17.30 7.38 -12.53
CA THR A 243 17.16 8.15 -13.78
C THR A 243 15.90 9.02 -13.77
N LEU A 244 14.77 8.49 -13.30
CA LEU A 244 13.52 9.26 -13.16
C LEU A 244 13.65 10.40 -12.14
N MET A 245 14.39 10.18 -11.05
CA MET A 245 14.68 11.21 -10.06
C MET A 245 15.56 12.33 -10.63
N ASP A 246 16.60 11.97 -11.39
CA ASP A 246 17.48 12.95 -12.03
C ASP A 246 16.70 13.81 -13.04
N MET A 247 15.85 13.19 -13.87
CA MET A 247 15.01 13.90 -14.85
C MET A 247 14.04 14.89 -14.17
N SER A 248 13.39 14.49 -13.07
CA SER A 248 12.45 15.38 -12.37
C SER A 248 13.13 16.53 -11.63
N SER A 249 14.43 16.41 -11.31
CA SER A 249 15.22 17.45 -10.66
C SER A 249 15.74 18.54 -11.61
N GLY A 250 15.80 18.26 -12.91
CA GLY A 250 16.29 19.18 -13.95
C GLY A 250 15.27 20.19 -14.45
N GLU A 251 14.01 20.10 -14.01
CA GLU A 251 12.88 20.95 -14.44
C GLU A 251 12.50 22.04 -13.41
N ALA A 252 13.32 22.26 -12.37
CA ALA A 252 13.10 23.24 -11.31
C ALA A 252 13.86 24.57 -11.53
#